data_AF-A0A1G2KK78-F1
#
_entry.id   AF-A0A1G2KK78-F1
#
_cell.length_a   1.000
_cell.length_b   1.000
_cell.length_c   1.000
_cell.angle_alpha   90.00
_cell.angle_beta   90.00
_cell.angle_gamma   90.00
#
_symmetry.space_group_name_H-M   'P 1'
#
loop_
_entity.id
_entity.type
_entity.pdbx_description
1 polymer ?
#
loop_
_entity_poly.entity_id
_entity_poly.type
_entity_poly.pdbx_seq_one_letter_code
_entity_poly.pdbx_strand_id
1 'polypeptide(L)'
;MGNLDKQLKKFPQEERSEIERLVGRIVDRDLTGVDCKKLKGLKNFFRVRKGRIRIIFELIDNEEPNIITIERRTENTYKFLT
;
A
#
# COMPACT_ATOMS: atom_id res chain seq x y z
N MET A 1 -9.41 11.24 -5.42
CA MET A 1 -7.93 11.10 -5.47
C MET A 1 -7.21 12.17 -4.61
N GLY A 2 -7.56 12.36 -3.33
CA GLY A 2 -7.15 13.57 -2.57
C GLY A 2 -5.95 13.45 -1.60
N ASN A 3 -5.33 12.28 -1.46
CA ASN A 3 -4.29 12.07 -0.43
C ASN A 3 -3.03 11.34 -0.93
N LEU A 4 -3.05 10.75 -2.14
CA LEU A 4 -1.92 10.01 -2.67
C LEU A 4 -0.69 10.91 -2.88
N ASP A 5 -0.86 12.08 -3.51
CA ASP A 5 0.25 13.02 -3.75
C ASP A 5 0.91 13.51 -2.47
N LYS A 6 0.13 13.74 -1.41
CA LYS A 6 0.65 14.14 -0.09
C LYS A 6 1.45 13.02 0.55
N GLN A 7 1.04 11.77 0.36
CA GLN A 7 1.78 10.61 0.85
C GLN A 7 3.06 10.37 0.04
N LEU A 8 2.99 10.46 -1.29
CA LEU A 8 4.13 10.30 -2.21
C LEU A 8 5.23 11.35 -1.97
N LYS A 9 4.88 12.57 -1.54
CA LYS A 9 5.86 13.60 -1.18
C LYS A 9 6.86 13.17 -0.10
N LYS A 10 6.51 12.20 0.76
CA LYS A 10 7.39 11.64 1.81
C LYS A 10 8.47 10.69 1.27
N PHE A 11 8.42 10.39 -0.03
CA PHE A 11 9.29 9.44 -0.72
C PHE A 11 10.26 10.16 -1.68
N PRO A 12 11.54 9.76 -1.77
CA PRO A 12 12.46 10.18 -2.82
C PRO A 12 11.98 9.63 -4.16
N GLN A 13 12.49 10.22 -5.24
CA GLN A 13 12.04 9.90 -6.61
C GLN A 13 12.10 8.41 -6.94
N GLU A 14 13.17 7.72 -6.54
CA GLU A 14 13.33 6.28 -6.77
C GLU A 14 12.22 5.44 -6.14
N GLU A 15 11.87 5.75 -4.88
CA GLU A 15 10.78 5.05 -4.20
C GLU A 15 9.41 5.44 -4.74
N ARG A 16 9.23 6.68 -5.22
CA ARG A 16 7.98 7.12 -5.85
C ARG A 16 7.66 6.31 -7.09
N SER A 17 8.62 6.13 -8.00
CA SER A 17 8.40 5.32 -9.20
C SER A 17 8.03 3.87 -8.86
N GLU A 18 8.63 3.32 -7.80
CA GLU A 18 8.30 1.99 -7.29
C GLU A 18 6.87 1.93 -6.73
N ILE A 19 6.46 2.96 -5.98
CA ILE A 19 5.12 3.08 -5.40
C ILE A 19 4.07 3.27 -6.50
N GLU A 20 4.30 4.16 -7.45
CA GLU A 20 3.40 4.42 -8.58
C GLU A 20 3.15 3.14 -9.38
N ARG A 21 4.22 2.37 -9.66
CA ARG A 21 4.09 1.07 -10.32
C ARG A 21 3.24 0.08 -9.51
N LEU A 22 3.45 0.01 -8.19
CA LEU A 22 2.66 -0.86 -7.32
C LEU A 22 1.19 -0.41 -7.23
N VAL A 23 0.92 0.89 -7.19
CA VAL A 23 -0.42 1.46 -7.19
C VAL A 23 -1.13 1.12 -8.50
N GLY A 24 -0.49 1.31 -9.65
CA GLY A 24 -1.05 0.93 -10.95
C GLY A 24 -1.46 -0.54 -10.98
N ARG A 25 -0.56 -1.44 -10.53
CA ARG A 25 -0.87 -2.88 -10.43
C ARG A 25 -2.02 -3.19 -9.48
N ILE A 26 -2.14 -2.46 -8.37
CA ILE A 26 -3.27 -2.61 -7.45
C ILE A 26 -4.57 -2.20 -8.14
N VAL A 27 -4.60 -1.04 -8.80
CA VAL A 27 -5.76 -0.52 -9.54
C VAL A 27 -6.19 -1.49 -10.65
N ASP A 28 -5.23 -2.03 -11.39
CA ASP A 28 -5.44 -3.04 -12.45
C ASP A 28 -5.82 -4.43 -11.89
N ARG A 29 -5.81 -4.59 -10.56
CA ARG A 29 -6.03 -5.84 -9.84
C ARG A 29 -5.03 -6.95 -10.22
N ASP A 30 -3.89 -6.60 -10.84
CA ASP A 30 -2.79 -7.52 -11.09
C ASP A 30 -1.86 -7.63 -9.87
N LEU A 31 -2.22 -8.53 -8.98
CA LEU A 31 -1.45 -8.84 -7.77
C LEU A 31 -0.49 -10.02 -7.97
N THR A 32 -0.32 -10.49 -9.21
CA THR A 32 0.46 -11.69 -9.52
C THR A 32 1.94 -11.50 -9.17
N GLY A 33 2.50 -12.38 -8.34
CA GLY A 33 3.91 -12.26 -7.92
C GLY A 33 4.23 -11.03 -7.06
N VAL A 34 3.21 -10.30 -6.58
CA VAL A 34 3.35 -9.30 -5.52
C VAL A 34 3.10 -9.98 -4.18
N ASP A 35 3.87 -9.64 -3.14
CA ASP A 35 3.56 -10.10 -1.77
C ASP A 35 2.32 -9.35 -1.25
N CYS A 36 1.16 -9.80 -1.70
CA CYS A 36 -0.15 -9.34 -1.27
C CYS A 36 -0.71 -10.27 -0.19
N LYS A 37 -1.16 -9.69 0.93
CA LYS A 37 -1.82 -10.43 2.00
C LYS A 37 -3.04 -9.67 2.51
N LYS A 38 -4.12 -10.39 2.76
CA LYS A 38 -5.28 -9.87 3.50
C LYS A 38 -4.88 -9.53 4.93
N LEU A 39 -5.31 -8.38 5.44
CA LEU A 39 -5.11 -8.00 6.83
C LEU A 39 -6.13 -8.74 7.72
N LYS A 40 -5.65 -9.34 8.82
CA LYS A 40 -6.52 -10.07 9.76
C LYS A 40 -7.50 -9.11 10.43
N GLY A 41 -8.73 -9.57 10.67
CA GLY A 41 -9.76 -8.79 11.36
C GLY A 41 -10.46 -7.71 10.50
N LEU A 42 -10.01 -7.51 9.24
CA LEU A 42 -10.61 -6.55 8.31
C LEU A 42 -11.12 -7.28 7.06
N LYS A 43 -12.40 -7.05 6.70
CA LYS A 43 -13.08 -7.84 5.66
C LYS A 43 -12.48 -7.63 4.27
N ASN A 44 -12.11 -6.39 3.95
CA ASN A 44 -11.78 -5.95 2.59
C ASN A 44 -10.40 -5.30 2.48
N PHE A 45 -9.57 -5.39 3.52
CA PHE A 45 -8.29 -4.72 3.55
C PHE A 45 -7.14 -5.67 3.24
N PHE A 46 -6.24 -5.19 2.39
CA PHE A 46 -5.10 -5.93 1.89
C PHE A 46 -3.84 -5.09 2.03
N ARG A 47 -2.70 -5.77 2.01
CA ARG A 47 -1.39 -5.13 1.99
C ARG A 47 -0.51 -5.75 0.93
N VAL A 48 0.03 -4.91 0.06
CA VAL A 48 1.12 -5.23 -0.85
C VAL A 48 2.47 -4.86 -0.22
N ARG A 49 3.49 -5.71 -0.40
CA ARG A 49 4.86 -5.46 0.03
C ARG A 49 5.83 -5.59 -1.14
N LYS A 50 6.79 -4.67 -1.21
CA LYS A 50 7.97 -4.76 -2.08
C LYS A 50 9.15 -4.12 -1.37
N GLY A 51 10.14 -4.92 -0.99
CA GLY A 51 11.30 -4.46 -0.24
C GLY A 51 10.90 -3.75 1.06
N ARG A 52 11.18 -2.43 1.12
CA ARG A 52 10.85 -1.57 2.27
C ARG A 52 9.48 -0.90 2.15
N ILE A 53 8.78 -0.99 1.03
CA ILE A 53 7.47 -0.34 0.84
C ILE A 53 6.34 -1.28 1.25
N ARG A 54 5.36 -0.71 1.97
CA ARG A 54 4.06 -1.32 2.30
C ARG A 54 2.96 -0.40 1.76
N ILE A 55 2.01 -0.96 1.02
CA ILE A 55 0.80 -0.27 0.58
C ILE A 55 -0.38 -1.02 1.17
N ILE A 56 -1.22 -0.32 1.94
CA ILE A 56 -2.49 -0.84 2.45
C ILE A 56 -3.59 -0.24 1.58
N PHE A 57 -4.49 -1.11 1.10
CA PHE A 57 -5.60 -0.72 0.27
C PHE A 57 -6.83 -1.55 0.62
N GLU A 58 -7.99 -1.01 0.28
CA GLU A 58 -9.28 -1.66 0.39
C GLU A 58 -9.76 -2.13 -0.98
N LEU A 59 -10.30 -3.35 -1.04
CA LEU A 59 -10.97 -3.89 -2.22
C LEU A 59 -12.46 -4.05 -1.93
N ILE A 60 -13.28 -3.28 -2.61
CA ILE A 60 -14.74 -3.41 -2.61
C ILE A 60 -15.16 -3.97 -3.98
N ASP A 61 -16.12 -4.88 -3.96
CA ASP A 61 -16.63 -5.49 -5.20
C ASP A 61 -17.23 -4.42 -6.11
N ASN A 62 -16.88 -4.47 -7.38
CA ASN A 62 -17.28 -3.50 -8.41
C ASN A 62 -16.80 -2.04 -8.20
N GLU A 63 -15.88 -1.80 -7.26
CA GLU A 63 -15.25 -0.48 -7.06
C GLU A 63 -13.75 -0.49 -7.39
N GLU A 64 -13.21 0.68 -7.68
CA GLU A 64 -11.77 0.86 -7.82
C GLU A 64 -11.08 0.64 -6.46
N PRO A 65 -9.92 -0.03 -6.41
CA PRO A 65 -9.17 -0.20 -5.17
C PRO A 65 -8.85 1.12 -4.48
N ASN A 66 -9.20 1.25 -3.20
CA ASN A 66 -8.97 2.48 -2.45
C ASN A 66 -7.64 2.39 -1.69
N ILE A 67 -6.65 3.20 -2.09
CA ILE A 67 -5.35 3.26 -1.40
C ILE A 67 -5.50 4.00 -0.06
N ILE A 68 -5.27 3.28 1.03
CA ILE A 68 -5.44 3.81 2.39
C ILE A 68 -4.16 4.49 2.86
N THR A 69 -3.03 3.77 2.81
CA THR A 69 -1.74 4.31 3.27
C THR A 69 -0.55 3.66 2.57
N ILE A 70 0.51 4.44 2.38
CA ILE A 70 1.81 4.02 1.87
C ILE A 70 2.87 4.31 2.93
N GLU A 71 3.60 3.26 3.32
CA GLU A 71 4.54 3.32 4.43
C GLU A 71 5.87 2.66 4.08
N ARG A 72 6.96 3.19 4.68
CA ARG A 72 8.21 2.44 4.75
C ARG A 72 8.15 1.40 5.87
N ARG A 73 8.89 0.33 5.71
CA ARG A 73 9.25 -0.59 6.78
C ARG A 73 10.27 0.13 7.66
N THR A 74 9.78 0.86 8.66
CA THR A 74 10.60 1.21 9.82
C THR A 74 10.71 -0.03 10.70
N GLU A 75 11.86 -0.23 11.34
CA GLU A 75 12.07 -1.35 12.29
C GLU A 75 11.14 -1.26 13.52
N ASN A 76 10.50 -0.12 13.74
CA ASN A 76 9.66 0.17 14.91
C ASN A 76 8.16 -0.03 14.65
N THR A 77 7.72 -1.24 14.30
CA THR A 77 6.27 -1.56 14.28
C THR A 77 5.71 -1.85 15.71
N TYR A 78 6.45 -1.51 16.77
CA TYR A 78 6.07 -1.68 18.19
C TYR A 78 6.28 -0.42 19.05
N LYS A 79 6.14 0.79 18.51
CA LYS A 79 6.28 2.03 19.32
C LYS A 79 4.98 2.58 19.93
N PHE A 80 3.89 1.79 19.98
CA PHE A 80 2.64 2.18 20.64
C PHE A 80 2.07 1.09 21.57
N LEU A 81 2.94 0.30 22.22
CA LEU A 81 2.57 -0.65 23.28
C LEU A 81 3.51 -0.48 24.50
N THR A 82 3.72 0.77 24.91
CA THR A 82 4.35 1.15 26.20
C THR A 82 3.54 2.26 26.81
#